data_AF-A0A6P6FNF6-F1
#
_entry.id   AF-A0A6P6FNF6-F1
#
_cell.length_a   1.000
_cell.length_b   1.000
_cell.length_c   1.000
_cell.angle_alpha   90.00
_cell.angle_beta   90.00
_cell.angle_gamma   90.00
#
_symmetry.space_group_name_H-M   'P 1'
#
loop_
_entity.id
_entity.type
_entity.pdbx_description
1 polymer ?
#
loop_
_entity_poly.entity_id
_entity_poly.type
_entity_poly.pdbx_seq_one_letter_code
_entity_poly.pdbx_strand_id
1 'polypeptide(L)'
;MVGCKFYIKKNNTDWLNTLLHQEFFSSCYHHQEFGKNEKNLFCIDCNVEFCKHCITAHCVHRRLQIFKYVYHDVVRLQEIQKHLDCSKIQTYKINGEKAVHLNPRPRSKDTKPSTKSKCAASCEACGRYIQDHPNCFCSIACKVINEHPTPFLIIYSHSSQRINEKPKNAA
;
A
#
# COMPACT_ATOMS: atom_id res chain seq x y z
N MET A 1 -19.40 -29.33 7.25
CA MET A 1 -19.49 -28.24 6.25
C MET A 1 -19.70 -26.94 7.01
N VAL A 2 -18.64 -26.17 7.27
CA VAL A 2 -18.75 -24.89 7.98
C VAL A 2 -19.10 -23.83 6.95
N GLY A 3 -20.35 -23.37 6.94
CA GLY A 3 -20.85 -22.39 5.99
C GLY A 3 -20.08 -21.07 6.09
N CYS A 4 -19.62 -20.55 4.95
CA CYS A 4 -19.10 -19.18 4.88
C CYS A 4 -20.24 -18.22 5.25
N LYS A 5 -20.11 -17.51 6.37
CA LYS A 5 -21.05 -16.42 6.70
C LYS A 5 -20.81 -15.29 5.70
N PHE A 6 -21.73 -15.15 4.75
CA PHE A 6 -21.69 -14.08 3.75
C PHE A 6 -21.99 -12.74 4.40
N TYR A 7 -20.95 -11.95 4.67
CA TYR A 7 -21.11 -10.53 4.98
C TYR A 7 -21.15 -9.76 3.66
N ILE A 8 -22.35 -9.64 3.06
CA ILE A 8 -22.57 -8.77 1.89
C ILE A 8 -22.61 -7.33 2.40
N LYS A 9 -21.46 -6.65 2.45
CA LYS A 9 -21.40 -5.22 2.70
C LYS A 9 -21.46 -4.47 1.36
N LYS A 10 -22.56 -3.73 1.23
CA LYS A 10 -23.00 -2.83 0.16
C LYS A 10 -21.87 -2.06 -0.54
N ASN A 11 -21.88 -2.13 -1.88
CA ASN A 11 -21.23 -1.31 -2.90
C ASN A 11 -20.35 -0.16 -2.35
N ASN A 12 -19.04 -0.38 -2.31
CA ASN A 12 -18.09 0.69 -2.06
C ASN A 12 -16.98 0.61 -3.12
N THR A 13 -17.15 1.41 -4.17
CA THR A 13 -16.22 1.57 -5.30
C THR A 13 -14.85 2.10 -4.90
N ASP A 14 -14.61 2.38 -3.61
CA ASP A 14 -13.40 3.01 -3.10
C ASP A 14 -12.49 2.07 -2.27
N TRP A 15 -12.41 0.80 -2.70
CA TRP A 15 -11.51 -0.19 -2.10
C TRP A 15 -10.04 0.25 -2.14
N LEU A 16 -9.66 1.02 -3.17
CA LEU A 16 -8.30 1.49 -3.38
C LEU A 16 -7.91 2.56 -2.35
N ASN A 17 -8.79 3.54 -2.10
CA ASN A 17 -8.56 4.51 -1.03
C ASN A 17 -8.45 3.82 0.33
N THR A 18 -9.31 2.83 0.58
CA THR A 18 -9.26 2.05 1.82
C THR A 18 -7.93 1.30 1.93
N LEU A 19 -7.51 0.60 0.88
CA LEU A 19 -6.22 -0.11 0.84
C LEU A 19 -5.03 0.82 1.12
N LEU A 20 -5.03 2.04 0.56
CA LEU A 20 -3.92 2.98 0.68
C LEU A 20 -3.85 3.66 2.07
N HIS A 21 -4.96 3.73 2.80
CA HIS A 21 -5.01 4.34 4.14
C HIS A 21 -5.01 3.32 5.28
N GLN A 22 -5.03 2.02 4.96
CA GLN A 22 -5.09 1.00 6.00
C GLN A 22 -3.76 0.76 6.71
N GLU A 23 -3.87 0.43 8.00
CA GLU A 23 -2.75 0.02 8.84
C GLU A 23 -2.71 -1.51 8.93
N PHE A 24 -1.86 -2.12 8.09
CA PHE A 24 -1.65 -3.56 8.09
C PHE A 24 -0.76 -4.02 9.25
N PHE A 25 -0.79 -5.33 9.51
CA PHE A 25 0.02 -6.04 10.51
C PHE A 25 -0.35 -5.73 11.97
N SER A 26 -1.52 -5.13 12.21
CA SER A 26 -2.12 -5.11 13.55
C SER A 26 -2.64 -6.50 13.93
N SER A 27 -2.73 -6.78 15.23
CA SER A 27 -3.26 -8.07 15.73
C SER A 27 -4.75 -8.22 15.43
N CYS A 28 -5.16 -9.42 15.02
CA CYS A 28 -6.57 -9.74 14.84
C CYS A 28 -7.29 -9.84 16.18
N TYR A 29 -8.41 -9.13 16.31
CA TYR A 29 -9.25 -9.17 17.51
C TYR A 29 -9.95 -10.53 17.72
N HIS A 30 -10.34 -11.22 16.65
CA HIS A 30 -11.10 -12.47 16.71
C HIS A 30 -10.25 -13.74 16.89
N HIS A 31 -8.93 -13.64 16.72
CA HIS A 31 -8.02 -14.78 16.69
C HIS A 31 -6.76 -14.48 17.51
N GLN A 32 -6.93 -13.94 18.71
CA GLN A 32 -5.81 -13.53 19.58
C GLN A 32 -5.02 -14.74 20.11
N GLU A 33 -5.70 -15.86 20.28
CA GLU A 33 -5.18 -17.13 20.77
C GLU A 33 -4.33 -17.89 19.75
N PHE A 34 -4.37 -17.50 18.48
CA PHE A 34 -3.64 -18.17 17.41
C PHE A 34 -2.38 -17.40 17.02
N GLY A 35 -1.26 -18.11 16.82
CA GLY A 35 -0.07 -17.54 16.21
C GLY A 35 -0.31 -17.05 14.77
N LYS A 36 0.49 -16.07 14.33
CA LYS A 36 0.41 -15.45 12.99
C LYS A 36 -0.99 -14.88 12.70
N ASN A 37 -1.53 -14.14 13.67
CA ASN A 37 -2.84 -13.48 13.61
C ASN A 37 -2.77 -12.02 13.14
N GLU A 38 -1.64 -11.59 12.59
CA GLU A 38 -1.47 -10.26 12.01
C GLU A 38 -2.43 -10.08 10.83
N LYS A 39 -3.06 -8.91 10.75
CA LYS A 39 -3.94 -8.54 9.64
C LYS A 39 -3.11 -8.13 8.42
N ASN A 40 -2.69 -9.11 7.62
CA ASN A 40 -1.87 -8.92 6.43
C ASN A 40 -2.60 -9.28 5.12
N LEU A 41 -3.90 -9.55 5.17
CA LEU A 41 -4.75 -9.73 4.01
C LEU A 41 -5.70 -8.53 3.91
N PHE A 42 -6.07 -8.15 2.69
CA PHE A 42 -7.07 -7.12 2.41
C PHE A 42 -8.16 -7.71 1.53
N CYS A 43 -9.42 -7.52 1.91
CA CYS A 43 -10.58 -7.96 1.13
C CYS A 43 -11.07 -6.80 0.26
N ILE A 44 -10.99 -6.95 -1.06
CA ILE A 44 -11.46 -5.93 -2.03
C ILE A 44 -12.98 -5.79 -1.96
N ASP A 45 -13.71 -6.88 -1.72
CA ASP A 45 -15.17 -6.85 -1.74
C ASP A 45 -15.75 -6.29 -0.43
N CYS A 46 -15.00 -6.36 0.67
CA CYS A 46 -15.45 -5.89 1.99
C CYS A 46 -14.77 -4.60 2.44
N ASN A 47 -13.70 -4.17 1.78
CA ASN A 47 -12.85 -3.03 2.16
C ASN A 47 -12.32 -3.14 3.60
N VAL A 48 -11.83 -4.32 3.98
CA VAL A 48 -11.29 -4.58 5.32
C VAL A 48 -10.01 -5.39 5.27
N GLU A 49 -9.11 -5.10 6.20
CA GLU A 49 -7.94 -5.88 6.50
C GLU A 49 -8.28 -7.03 7.48
N PHE A 50 -7.68 -8.20 7.27
CA PHE A 50 -7.97 -9.40 8.04
C PHE A 50 -6.74 -10.31 8.13
N CYS A 51 -6.73 -11.22 9.12
CA CYS A 51 -5.66 -12.21 9.26
C CYS A 51 -5.98 -13.49 8.51
N LYS A 52 -4.98 -14.36 8.32
CA LYS A 52 -5.15 -15.65 7.63
C LYS A 52 -6.27 -16.54 8.21
N HIS A 53 -6.62 -16.39 9.49
CA HIS A 53 -7.65 -17.21 10.14
C HIS A 53 -9.07 -16.74 9.77
N CYS A 54 -9.24 -15.48 9.35
CA CYS A 54 -10.52 -14.97 8.88
C CYS A 54 -10.85 -15.40 7.43
N ILE A 55 -9.99 -16.17 6.74
CA ILE A 55 -10.18 -16.54 5.32
C ILE A 55 -11.52 -17.23 5.07
N THR A 56 -12.04 -18.00 6.03
CA THR A 56 -13.35 -18.68 5.90
C THR A 56 -14.51 -17.70 5.69
N ALA A 57 -14.46 -16.51 6.29
CA ALA A 57 -15.46 -15.45 6.07
C ALA A 57 -15.27 -14.72 4.73
N HIS A 58 -14.10 -14.87 4.09
CA HIS A 58 -13.72 -14.24 2.82
C HIS A 58 -13.36 -15.29 1.75
N CYS A 59 -13.97 -16.47 1.85
CA CYS A 59 -13.59 -17.65 1.08
C CYS A 59 -13.77 -17.45 -0.44
N VAL A 60 -14.81 -16.72 -0.82
CA VAL A 60 -15.18 -16.38 -2.20
C VAL A 60 -14.86 -14.94 -2.60
N HIS A 61 -14.25 -14.15 -1.71
CA HIS A 61 -13.95 -12.74 -1.98
C HIS A 61 -12.59 -12.56 -2.64
N ARG A 62 -12.48 -11.52 -3.46
CA ARG A 62 -11.21 -11.03 -4.01
C ARG A 62 -10.38 -10.45 -2.87
N ARG A 63 -9.11 -10.87 -2.81
CA ARG A 63 -8.21 -10.52 -1.71
C ARG A 63 -6.79 -10.26 -2.19
N LEU A 64 -6.11 -9.40 -1.48
CA LEU A 64 -4.69 -9.09 -1.65
C LEU A 64 -3.93 -9.53 -0.40
N GLN A 65 -2.74 -10.08 -0.58
CA GLN A 65 -1.81 -10.30 0.51
C GLN A 65 -0.78 -9.19 0.54
N ILE A 66 -0.66 -8.54 1.70
CA ILE A 66 0.26 -7.44 1.94
C ILE A 66 1.52 -7.99 2.62
N PHE A 67 2.68 -7.53 2.14
CA PHE A 67 3.99 -7.89 2.67
C PHE A 67 4.72 -6.62 3.13
N LYS A 68 5.78 -6.78 3.92
CA LYS A 68 6.72 -5.71 4.23
C LYS A 68 7.97 -5.85 3.37
N TYR A 69 8.36 -4.78 2.69
CA TYR A 69 9.67 -4.64 2.05
C TYR A 69 10.32 -3.35 2.51
N VAL A 70 11.48 -3.46 3.16
CA VAL A 70 12.18 -2.32 3.76
C VAL A 70 11.21 -1.49 4.60
N TYR A 71 10.50 -2.15 5.52
CA TYR A 71 9.50 -1.54 6.43
C TYR A 71 8.25 -0.94 5.79
N HIS A 72 8.08 -1.03 4.46
CA HIS A 72 6.92 -0.47 3.76
C HIS A 72 6.00 -1.54 3.20
N ASP A 73 4.70 -1.21 3.15
CA ASP A 73 3.68 -2.11 2.61
C ASP A 73 3.83 -2.26 1.10
N VAL A 74 3.89 -3.52 0.68
CA VAL A 74 3.96 -3.92 -0.72
C VAL A 74 2.94 -5.01 -1.01
N VAL A 75 2.53 -5.08 -2.26
CA VAL A 75 1.69 -6.15 -2.79
C VAL A 75 2.40 -6.78 -3.99
N ARG A 76 2.28 -8.10 -4.13
CA ARG A 76 2.84 -8.80 -5.30
C ARG A 76 2.17 -8.29 -6.56
N LEU A 77 2.99 -7.96 -7.57
CA LEU A 77 2.51 -7.43 -8.85
C LEU A 77 1.48 -8.39 -9.49
N GLN A 78 1.76 -9.69 -9.41
CA GLN A 78 0.89 -10.73 -9.98
C GLN A 78 -0.55 -10.68 -9.43
N GLU A 79 -0.72 -10.33 -8.16
CA GLU A 79 -2.04 -10.26 -7.53
C GLU A 79 -2.75 -8.95 -7.84
N ILE A 80 -2.08 -7.81 -7.63
CA ILE A 80 -2.72 -6.50 -7.78
C ILE A 80 -3.03 -6.14 -9.25
N GLN A 81 -2.24 -6.63 -10.21
CA GLN A 81 -2.45 -6.33 -11.63
C GLN A 81 -3.76 -6.90 -12.20
N LYS A 82 -4.39 -7.84 -11.48
CA LYS A 82 -5.73 -8.36 -11.81
C LYS A 82 -6.84 -7.32 -11.55
N HIS A 83 -6.52 -6.25 -10.82
CA HIS A 83 -7.48 -5.28 -10.30
C HIS A 83 -7.13 -3.82 -10.61
N LEU A 84 -5.86 -3.54 -10.95
CA LEU A 84 -5.35 -2.19 -11.21
C LEU A 84 -4.27 -2.23 -12.29
N ASP A 85 -4.27 -1.27 -13.21
CA ASP A 85 -3.14 -1.08 -14.12
C ASP A 85 -1.88 -0.66 -13.33
N CYS A 86 -0.91 -1.56 -13.27
CA CYS A 86 0.37 -1.33 -12.59
C CYS A 86 1.49 -0.93 -13.57
N SER A 87 1.17 -0.64 -14.83
CA SER A 87 2.14 -0.12 -15.80
C SER A 87 2.80 1.16 -15.29
N LYS A 88 4.08 1.33 -15.62
CA LYS A 88 4.92 2.48 -15.23
C LYS A 88 5.13 2.67 -13.72
N ILE A 89 4.67 1.73 -12.87
CA ILE A 89 5.00 1.71 -11.45
C ILE A 89 6.31 0.95 -11.25
N GLN A 90 7.25 1.54 -10.52
CA GLN A 90 8.50 0.88 -10.16
C GLN A 90 8.22 -0.41 -9.37
N THR A 91 8.78 -1.51 -9.87
CA THR A 91 8.69 -2.84 -9.24
C THR A 91 9.98 -3.20 -8.51
N TYR A 92 9.85 -3.92 -7.40
CA TYR A 92 10.97 -4.47 -6.64
C TYR A 92 10.91 -6.00 -6.67
N LYS A 93 12.07 -6.66 -6.60
CA LYS A 93 12.15 -8.12 -6.46
C LYS A 93 12.17 -8.49 -4.98
N ILE A 94 11.24 -9.34 -4.55
CA ILE A 94 11.15 -9.90 -3.21
C ILE A 94 11.11 -11.42 -3.38
N ASN A 95 12.15 -12.11 -2.90
CA ASN A 95 12.27 -13.57 -3.04
C ASN A 95 12.05 -14.06 -4.48
N GLY A 96 12.56 -13.31 -5.47
CA GLY A 96 12.43 -13.63 -6.89
C GLY A 96 11.15 -13.13 -7.57
N GLU A 97 10.13 -12.72 -6.80
CA GLU A 97 8.86 -12.23 -7.34
C GLU A 97 8.80 -10.70 -7.38
N LYS A 98 8.05 -10.16 -8.35
CA LYS A 98 7.86 -8.71 -8.46
C LYS A 98 6.79 -8.21 -7.49
N ALA A 99 7.05 -7.10 -6.82
CA ALA A 99 6.11 -6.40 -5.95
C ALA A 99 6.17 -4.89 -6.17
N VAL A 100 5.09 -4.20 -5.79
CA VAL A 100 4.96 -2.73 -5.87
C VAL A 100 4.63 -2.16 -4.49
N HIS A 101 5.15 -0.97 -4.19
CA HIS A 101 4.79 -0.24 -2.98
C HIS A 101 3.36 0.29 -3.07
N LEU A 102 2.60 0.18 -1.97
CA LEU A 102 1.27 0.80 -1.87
C LEU A 102 1.40 2.33 -1.83
N ASN A 103 2.23 2.84 -0.92
CA ASN A 103 2.42 4.27 -0.68
C ASN A 103 3.85 4.74 -0.98
N PRO A 104 4.07 6.02 -1.32
CA PRO A 104 5.40 6.58 -1.46
C PRO A 104 6.18 6.45 -0.15
N ARG A 105 7.45 6.05 -0.26
CA ARG A 105 8.34 6.04 0.91
C ARG A 105 8.61 7.48 1.37
N PRO A 106 8.86 7.74 2.67
CA PRO A 106 9.35 9.03 3.17
C PRO A 106 10.72 9.38 2.55
N ARG A 107 10.91 10.64 2.12
CA ARG A 107 12.23 11.08 1.59
C ARG A 107 13.28 10.92 2.69
N SER A 108 14.37 10.20 2.40
CA SER A 108 15.55 10.19 3.26
C SER A 108 16.11 11.62 3.30
N LYS A 109 16.27 12.18 4.51
CA LYS A 109 16.66 13.58 4.73
C LYS A 109 18.01 13.97 4.10
N ASP A 110 18.85 13.00 3.73
CA ASP A 110 20.26 13.24 3.41
C ASP A 110 20.68 12.87 1.98
N THR A 111 19.73 12.75 1.06
CA THR A 111 20.09 12.45 -0.33
C THR A 111 20.29 13.73 -1.11
N LYS A 112 21.52 14.25 -1.08
CA LYS A 112 22.07 15.11 -2.16
C LYS A 112 21.68 14.48 -3.51
N PRO A 113 21.34 15.27 -4.55
CA PRO A 113 21.06 14.71 -5.86
C PRO A 113 22.25 13.84 -6.28
N SER A 114 22.00 12.53 -6.38
CA SER A 114 23.04 11.56 -6.71
C SER A 114 23.64 11.95 -8.06
N THR A 115 24.94 12.25 -8.08
CA THR A 115 25.74 12.49 -9.29
C THR A 115 25.90 11.26 -10.18
N LYS A 116 25.14 10.18 -9.94
CA LYS A 116 25.19 8.94 -10.70
C LYS A 116 23.96 8.76 -11.62
N SER A 117 24.29 8.80 -12.91
CA SER A 117 23.57 8.30 -14.09
C SER A 117 22.60 9.26 -14.80
N LYS A 118 22.91 9.51 -16.07
CA LYS A 118 22.20 10.33 -17.06
C LYS A 118 20.85 9.73 -17.52
N CYS A 119 20.23 8.84 -16.76
CA CYS A 119 19.04 8.07 -17.19
C CYS A 119 18.04 7.74 -16.07
N ALA A 120 18.13 8.41 -14.92
CA ALA A 120 17.16 8.19 -13.86
C ALA A 120 16.00 9.18 -13.93
N ALA A 121 14.78 8.65 -14.05
CA ALA A 121 13.57 9.45 -13.96
C ALA A 121 13.24 9.78 -12.49
N SER A 122 12.52 10.87 -12.28
CA SER A 122 11.89 11.21 -11.01
C SER A 122 10.41 10.82 -11.10
N CYS A 123 9.85 10.31 -10.00
CA CYS A 123 8.42 10.03 -9.88
C CYS A 123 7.62 11.30 -10.17
N GLU A 124 6.66 11.22 -11.09
CA GLU A 124 5.87 12.37 -11.53
C GLU A 124 5.02 12.97 -10.40
N ALA A 125 4.58 12.15 -9.44
CA ALA A 125 3.69 12.62 -8.35
C ALA A 125 4.43 13.16 -7.12
N CYS A 126 5.58 12.57 -6.75
CA CYS A 126 6.27 12.92 -5.49
C CYS A 126 7.74 13.33 -5.68
N GLY A 127 8.25 13.38 -6.91
CA GLY A 127 9.62 13.78 -7.24
C GLY A 127 10.70 12.83 -6.70
N ARG A 128 10.33 11.65 -6.18
CA ARG A 128 11.29 10.65 -5.70
C ARG A 128 12.04 10.04 -6.89
N TYR A 129 13.35 9.89 -6.75
CA TYR A 129 14.16 9.11 -7.69
C TYR A 129 13.59 7.69 -7.89
N ILE A 130 13.37 7.28 -9.13
CA ILE A 130 12.95 5.94 -9.50
C ILE A 130 13.99 5.28 -10.41
N GLN A 131 14.13 3.97 -10.27
CA GLN A 131 15.03 3.18 -11.10
C GLN A 131 14.28 2.72 -12.36
N ASP A 132 15.00 2.75 -13.48
CA ASP A 132 14.63 2.19 -14.78
C ASP A 132 13.52 2.91 -15.56
N HIS A 133 13.77 3.13 -16.85
CA HIS A 133 12.75 3.41 -17.86
C HIS A 133 11.95 2.12 -18.15
N PRO A 134 10.62 2.13 -18.33
CA PRO A 134 9.70 3.28 -18.49
C PRO A 134 8.92 3.62 -17.21
N ASN A 135 9.52 3.49 -16.02
CA ASN A 135 8.80 3.79 -14.79
C ASN A 135 8.59 5.31 -14.66
N CYS A 136 7.38 5.71 -14.27
CA CYS A 136 6.97 7.10 -14.00
C CYS A 136 6.53 7.30 -12.55
N PHE A 137 6.18 6.22 -11.84
CA PHE A 137 5.62 6.27 -10.49
C PHE A 137 6.38 5.35 -9.53
N CYS A 138 6.57 5.78 -8.28
CA CYS A 138 7.27 4.98 -7.27
C CYS A 138 6.35 4.06 -6.45
N SER A 139 5.02 4.26 -6.53
CA SER A 139 4.01 3.53 -5.75
C SER A 139 2.64 3.62 -6.41
N ILE A 140 1.70 2.78 -5.96
CA ILE A 140 0.30 2.81 -6.39
C ILE A 140 -0.33 4.17 -6.09
N ALA A 141 -0.19 4.68 -4.87
CA ALA A 141 -0.75 5.98 -4.48
C ALA A 141 -0.25 7.11 -5.39
N CYS A 142 1.03 7.13 -5.75
CA CYS A 142 1.57 8.15 -6.67
C CYS A 142 0.91 8.10 -8.06
N LYS A 143 0.67 6.91 -8.61
CA LYS A 143 -0.02 6.78 -9.91
C LYS A 143 -1.46 7.27 -9.81
N VAL A 144 -2.20 6.79 -8.81
CA VAL A 144 -3.62 7.11 -8.61
C VAL A 144 -3.84 8.61 -8.39
N ILE A 145 -3.01 9.26 -7.57
CA ILE A 145 -3.10 10.71 -7.32
C ILE A 145 -2.86 11.51 -8.61
N ASN A 146 -1.93 11.04 -9.46
CA ASN A 146 -1.59 11.70 -10.71
C ASN A 146 -2.69 11.53 -11.79
N GLU A 147 -3.30 10.36 -11.88
CA GLU A 147 -4.36 10.06 -12.86
C GLU A 147 -5.74 10.60 -12.41
N HIS A 148 -5.98 10.73 -11.10
CA HIS A 148 -7.26 11.17 -10.53
C HIS A 148 -7.08 12.21 -9.39
N PRO A 149 -6.82 13.49 -9.72
CA PRO A 149 -6.51 14.54 -8.74
C PRO A 149 -7.68 15.05 -7.85
N THR A 150 -8.90 14.49 -7.91
CA THR A 150 -10.02 14.81 -7.00
C THR A 150 -10.77 13.52 -6.64
N PRO A 151 -11.48 13.34 -5.49
CA PRO A 151 -11.38 13.91 -4.14
C PRO A 151 -10.38 13.15 -3.24
N PHE A 152 -9.39 12.45 -3.80
CA PHE A 152 -8.31 11.79 -3.04
C PHE A 152 -7.40 12.78 -2.26
N LEU A 153 -7.30 14.02 -2.74
CA LEU A 153 -6.41 15.06 -2.16
C LEU A 153 -6.83 15.55 -0.77
N ILE A 154 -8.11 15.42 -0.36
CA ILE A 154 -8.56 15.92 0.95
C ILE A 154 -8.01 15.06 2.11
N ILE A 155 -7.72 13.78 1.86
CA ILE A 155 -7.29 12.85 2.93
C ILE A 155 -5.74 12.81 3.04
N TYR A 156 -5.03 12.88 1.91
CA TYR A 156 -3.57 12.73 1.87
C TYR A 156 -2.79 13.90 2.52
N SER A 157 -3.39 15.09 2.54
CA SER A 157 -2.82 16.29 3.18
C SER A 157 -2.84 16.22 4.70
N HIS A 158 -3.79 15.52 5.31
CA HIS A 158 -3.91 15.39 6.76
C HIS A 158 -2.98 14.32 7.36
N SER A 159 -2.66 13.26 6.62
CA SER A 159 -1.77 12.19 7.09
C SER A 159 -0.28 12.51 6.92
N SER A 160 0.09 13.29 5.89
CA SER A 160 1.48 13.70 5.64
C SER A 160 2.01 14.76 6.61
N GLN A 161 1.16 15.38 7.44
CA GLN A 161 1.57 16.41 8.41
C GLN A 161 1.93 15.89 9.81
N ARG A 162 1.78 14.59 10.13
CA ARG A 162 2.30 14.05 11.41
C ARG A 162 3.80 13.72 11.33
N ILE A 163 4.61 14.68 10.89
CA ILE A 163 6.07 14.61 10.97
C ILE A 163 6.56 15.76 11.87
N ASN A 164 6.82 15.42 13.13
CA ASN A 164 7.67 16.13 14.10
C ASN A 164 7.37 17.62 14.38
N GLU A 165 6.49 17.89 15.33
CA GLU A 165 6.76 18.95 16.31
C GLU A 165 7.49 18.32 17.50
N LYS A 166 8.82 18.43 17.53
CA LYS A 166 9.57 18.26 18.78
C LYS A 166 9.26 19.47 19.67
N PRO A 167 8.97 19.30 20.97
CA PRO A 167 8.94 20.43 21.90
C PRO A 167 10.33 21.07 21.94
N LYS A 168 10.39 22.37 21.68
CA LYS A 168 11.59 23.17 21.92
C LYS A 168 11.80 23.20 23.44
N ASN A 169 12.89 22.60 23.90
CA ASN A 169 13.35 22.72 25.28
C ASN A 169 13.52 24.20 25.62
N ALA A 170 12.82 24.64 26.68
CA ALA A 170 13.13 25.90 27.35
C ALA A 170 14.41 25.72 28.16
N ALA A 171 15.32 26.67 28.01
CA ALA A 171 16.51 26.85 28.83
C ALA A 171 16.13 27.50 30.18
#